data_AF-A0A498KD47-F1
#
_entry.id   AF-A0A498KD47-F1
#
_cell.length_a   1.000
_cell.length_b   1.000
_cell.length_c   1.000
_cell.angle_alpha   90.00
_cell.angle_beta   90.00
_cell.angle_gamma   90.00
#
_symmetry.space_group_name_H-M   'P 1'
#
loop_
_entity.id
_entity.type
_entity.pdbx_description
1 polymer ?
#
loop_
_entity_poly.entity_id
_entity_poly.type
_entity_poly.pdbx_seq_one_letter_code
_entity_poly.pdbx_strand_id
1 'polypeptide(L)'
;MTKVYGTGPYDFKRHHVAEYPFEYPVEAKPGSALPSSITLLDIQRDRLTMIAADNWSKTLDASQPKKPFDPELVNEIYRTELSVGEGQRRAVPSQRVMILEVSQYLENYLWPNFDPETATFEHVMSMILIVNEKFRENVAAWTCFYDRKDVFKGFLERVLRLKSVGRGGY
;
A
#
# COMPACT_ATOMS: atom_id res chain seq x y z
N MET A 1 26.36 16.30 -46.48
CA MET A 1 27.20 16.95 -45.45
C MET A 1 26.48 16.82 -44.12
N THR A 2 26.84 15.85 -43.25
CA THR A 2 27.80 15.93 -42.10
C THR A 2 27.42 17.00 -41.07
N LYS A 3 27.33 16.78 -39.74
CA LYS A 3 27.70 15.77 -38.72
C LYS A 3 26.76 16.04 -37.50
N VAL A 4 26.69 15.32 -36.38
CA VAL A 4 27.74 14.71 -35.55
C VAL A 4 27.12 13.63 -34.65
N TYR A 5 27.70 12.44 -34.65
CA TYR A 5 27.47 11.41 -33.62
C TYR A 5 28.26 11.78 -32.37
N GLY A 6 27.58 11.87 -31.23
CA GLY A 6 28.22 11.91 -29.92
C GLY A 6 29.03 10.63 -29.72
N THR A 7 30.34 10.80 -29.64
CA THR A 7 31.32 9.76 -29.32
C THR A 7 31.45 9.69 -27.81
N GLY A 8 30.96 8.60 -27.22
CA GLY A 8 31.19 8.24 -25.83
C GLY A 8 31.02 6.73 -25.68
N PRO A 9 31.93 6.01 -25.00
CA PRO A 9 31.91 4.55 -24.89
C PRO A 9 30.82 4.01 -23.94
N TYR A 10 29.85 4.84 -23.57
CA TYR A 10 28.77 4.48 -22.66
C TYR A 10 27.49 4.30 -23.46
N ASP A 11 27.26 3.06 -23.89
CA ASP A 11 25.96 2.60 -24.35
C ASP A 11 25.02 2.62 -23.13
N PHE A 12 24.17 3.64 -23.03
CA PHE A 12 23.03 3.62 -22.13
C PHE A 12 22.02 2.61 -22.68
N LYS A 13 22.37 1.32 -22.59
CA LYS A 13 21.42 0.22 -22.67
C LYS A 13 20.28 0.62 -21.75
N ARG A 14 19.12 0.87 -22.36
CA ARG A 14 17.86 1.12 -21.67
C ARG A 14 17.82 0.17 -20.49
N HIS A 15 17.82 0.71 -19.27
CA HIS A 15 17.53 -0.10 -18.10
C HIS A 15 16.20 -0.79 -18.42
N HIS A 16 16.23 -2.11 -18.60
CA HIS A 16 15.02 -2.89 -18.73
C HIS A 16 14.21 -2.62 -17.47
N VAL A 17 13.24 -1.70 -17.59
CA VAL A 17 12.07 -1.68 -16.72
C VAL A 17 11.54 -3.10 -16.77
N ALA A 18 11.28 -3.70 -15.61
CA ALA A 18 10.71 -5.04 -15.54
C ALA A 18 9.38 -5.01 -16.29
N GLU A 19 9.40 -5.45 -17.56
CA GLU A 19 8.20 -5.68 -18.34
C GLU A 19 7.53 -6.91 -17.73
N TYR A 20 6.50 -6.68 -16.92
CA TYR A 20 5.60 -7.73 -16.50
C TYR A 20 4.81 -8.16 -17.74
N PRO A 21 4.77 -9.47 -18.09
CA PRO A 21 3.99 -9.95 -19.21
C PRO A 21 2.54 -9.50 -19.05
N PHE A 22 2.03 -8.76 -20.04
CA PHE A 22 0.61 -8.47 -20.16
C PHE A 22 -0.07 -9.77 -20.59
N GLU A 23 -0.67 -10.50 -19.65
CA GLU A 23 -1.52 -11.64 -19.99
C GLU A 23 -2.77 -11.12 -20.70
N TYR A 24 -2.99 -11.55 -21.94
CA TYR A 24 -4.22 -11.28 -22.66
C TYR A 24 -5.41 -11.90 -21.90
N PRO A 25 -6.60 -11.27 -21.89
CA PRO A 25 -7.75 -11.84 -21.22
C PRO A 25 -8.11 -13.17 -21.89
N VAL A 26 -7.95 -14.27 -21.15
CA VAL A 26 -8.46 -15.57 -21.56
C VAL A 26 -9.97 -15.48 -21.55
N GLU A 27 -10.63 -15.67 -22.70
CA GLU A 27 -12.09 -15.77 -22.77
C GLU A 27 -12.58 -16.83 -21.78
N ALA A 28 -13.36 -16.39 -20.79
CA ALA A 28 -13.85 -17.25 -19.73
C ALA A 28 -14.92 -18.21 -20.27
N LYS A 29 -14.66 -19.52 -20.13
CA LYS A 29 -15.72 -20.54 -20.20
C LYS A 29 -16.74 -20.29 -19.07
N PRO A 30 -18.05 -20.45 -19.31
CA PRO A 30 -19.06 -20.13 -18.32
C PRO A 30 -19.10 -21.22 -17.24
N GLY A 31 -18.56 -20.90 -16.07
CA GLY A 31 -18.62 -21.74 -14.88
C GLY A 31 -17.40 -21.54 -14.01
N SER A 32 -17.56 -20.82 -12.91
CA SER A 32 -16.54 -20.44 -11.90
C SER A 32 -15.68 -19.20 -12.22
N ALA A 33 -16.30 -18.03 -12.21
CA ALA A 33 -15.56 -16.76 -12.06
C ALA A 33 -16.03 -16.08 -10.76
N LEU A 34 -15.15 -16.02 -9.75
CA LEU A 34 -15.20 -14.90 -8.82
C LEU A 34 -15.03 -13.63 -9.65
N PRO A 35 -15.85 -12.58 -9.46
CA PRO A 35 -15.78 -11.41 -10.31
C PRO A 35 -14.42 -10.73 -10.09
N SER A 36 -13.67 -10.57 -11.18
CA SER A 36 -12.40 -9.82 -11.24
C SER A 36 -12.57 -8.30 -11.06
N SER A 37 -13.79 -7.85 -10.77
CA SER A 37 -14.15 -6.46 -10.51
C SER A 37 -14.94 -6.41 -9.20
N ILE A 38 -14.35 -5.81 -8.16
CA ILE A 38 -15.03 -5.54 -6.90
C ILE A 38 -16.10 -4.47 -7.14
N THR A 39 -17.34 -4.74 -6.77
CA THR A 39 -18.41 -3.74 -6.91
C THR A 39 -18.39 -2.76 -5.74
N LEU A 40 -18.98 -1.57 -5.92
CA LEU A 40 -19.17 -0.61 -4.83
C LEU A 40 -19.91 -1.24 -3.63
N LEU A 41 -20.87 -2.12 -3.91
CA LEU A 41 -21.64 -2.83 -2.87
C LEU A 41 -20.76 -3.79 -2.07
N ASP A 42 -19.80 -4.46 -2.73
CA ASP A 42 -18.85 -5.34 -2.06
C ASP A 42 -17.94 -4.53 -1.13
N ILE A 43 -17.46 -3.35 -1.57
CA ILE A 43 -16.69 -2.43 -0.73
C ILE A 43 -17.52 -1.99 0.48
N GLN A 44 -18.77 -1.56 0.27
CA GLN A 44 -19.63 -1.06 1.35
C GLN A 44 -19.95 -2.11 2.42
N ARG A 45 -20.06 -3.39 2.02
CA ARG A 45 -20.34 -4.50 2.94
C ARG A 45 -19.09 -5.09 3.56
N ASP A 46 -17.91 -4.66 3.14
CA ASP A 46 -16.66 -5.22 3.61
C ASP A 46 -16.39 -4.85 5.08
N ARG A 47 -15.84 -5.82 5.83
CA ARG A 47 -15.45 -5.62 7.23
C ARG A 47 -14.45 -4.47 7.40
N LEU A 48 -13.50 -4.28 6.49
CA LEU A 48 -12.53 -3.18 6.55
C LEU A 48 -13.20 -1.82 6.37
N THR A 49 -14.22 -1.74 5.54
CA THR A 49 -14.99 -0.49 5.36
C THR A 49 -15.76 -0.14 6.62
N MET A 50 -16.32 -1.14 7.32
CA MET A 50 -16.96 -0.93 8.63
C MET A 50 -15.94 -0.50 9.70
N ILE A 51 -14.79 -1.17 9.77
CA ILE A 51 -13.70 -0.77 10.68
C ILE A 51 -13.23 0.66 10.37
N ALA A 52 -13.15 1.02 9.09
CA ALA A 52 -12.76 2.35 8.68
C ALA A 52 -13.77 3.40 9.15
N ALA A 53 -15.07 3.15 8.98
CA ALA A 53 -16.14 4.05 9.43
C ALA A 53 -16.03 4.38 10.93
N ASP A 54 -15.75 3.35 11.74
CA ASP A 54 -15.65 3.47 13.20
C ASP A 54 -14.40 4.22 13.69
N ASN A 55 -13.30 4.18 12.93
CA ASN A 55 -11.98 4.57 13.44
C ASN A 55 -11.38 5.80 12.74
N TRP A 56 -11.47 5.92 11.41
CA TRP A 56 -10.74 6.97 10.68
C TRP A 56 -11.45 7.60 9.49
N SER A 57 -12.40 6.91 8.86
CA SER A 57 -13.07 7.42 7.66
C SER A 57 -13.79 8.73 7.96
N LYS A 58 -13.58 9.74 7.12
CA LYS A 58 -14.27 11.04 7.21
C LYS A 58 -15.52 11.07 6.32
N THR A 59 -15.65 10.13 5.39
CA THR A 59 -16.67 10.14 4.35
C THR A 59 -17.93 9.35 4.72
N LEU A 60 -17.80 8.34 5.59
CA LEU A 60 -18.90 7.44 5.94
C LEU A 60 -19.73 7.93 7.13
N ASP A 61 -19.11 8.48 8.18
CA ASP A 61 -19.82 9.00 9.35
C ASP A 61 -19.09 10.20 9.96
N ALA A 62 -19.37 11.40 9.45
CA ALA A 62 -18.82 12.65 9.99
C ALA A 62 -19.48 13.11 11.30
N SER A 63 -20.55 12.45 11.73
CA SER A 63 -21.40 12.86 12.86
C SER A 63 -21.03 12.20 14.20
N GLN A 64 -20.31 11.07 14.17
CA GLN A 64 -19.93 10.33 15.38
C GLN A 64 -18.49 10.66 15.81
N PRO A 65 -18.22 10.75 17.12
CA PRO A 65 -16.85 10.90 17.61
C PRO A 65 -16.05 9.65 17.24
N LYS A 66 -14.93 9.85 16.53
CA LYS A 66 -14.04 8.75 16.15
C LYS A 66 -13.38 8.13 17.36
N LYS A 67 -13.19 6.81 17.32
CA LYS A 67 -12.40 6.10 18.33
C LYS A 67 -10.97 6.68 18.36
N PRO A 68 -10.33 6.73 19.54
CA PRO A 68 -8.93 7.10 19.63
C PRO A 68 -8.08 6.11 18.83
N PHE A 69 -6.89 6.56 18.42
CA PHE A 69 -5.95 5.71 17.69
C PHE A 69 -5.58 4.47 18.52
N ASP A 70 -5.60 3.31 17.87
CA ASP A 70 -5.24 2.03 18.47
C ASP A 70 -4.12 1.38 17.62
N PRO A 71 -2.88 1.30 18.13
CA PRO A 71 -1.78 0.66 17.41
C PRO A 71 -1.99 -0.85 17.23
N GLU A 72 -2.75 -1.52 18.11
CA GLU A 72 -3.03 -2.95 17.96
C GLU A 72 -3.98 -3.22 16.80
N LEU A 73 -4.89 -2.30 16.48
CA LEU A 73 -5.74 -2.41 15.30
C LEU A 73 -4.89 -2.42 14.02
N VAL A 74 -3.85 -1.59 13.93
CA VAL A 74 -2.92 -1.59 12.79
C VAL A 74 -2.21 -2.94 12.67
N ASN A 75 -1.75 -3.48 13.80
CA ASN A 75 -1.11 -4.79 13.84
C ASN A 75 -2.07 -5.91 13.41
N GLU A 76 -3.33 -5.88 13.88
CA GLU A 76 -4.37 -6.85 13.50
C GLU A 76 -4.64 -6.78 12.00
N ILE A 77 -4.91 -5.59 11.46
CA ILE A 77 -5.18 -5.39 10.01
C ILE A 77 -4.00 -5.91 9.20
N TYR A 78 -2.77 -5.58 9.59
CA TYR A 78 -1.60 -6.04 8.85
C TYR A 78 -1.48 -7.56 8.87
N ARG A 79 -1.63 -8.21 10.02
CA ARG A 79 -1.44 -9.67 10.15
C ARG A 79 -2.57 -10.47 9.51
N THR A 80 -3.80 -9.96 9.58
CA THR A 80 -5.00 -10.68 9.10
C THR A 80 -5.32 -10.40 7.64
N GLU A 81 -5.11 -9.17 7.15
CA GLU A 81 -5.59 -8.73 5.83
C GLU A 81 -4.47 -8.46 4.82
N LEU A 82 -3.28 -8.09 5.29
CA LEU A 82 -2.17 -7.66 4.42
C LEU A 82 -1.01 -8.65 4.37
N SER A 83 -0.85 -9.48 5.40
CA SER A 83 0.21 -10.47 5.49
C SER A 83 -0.16 -11.71 4.69
N VAL A 84 0.79 -12.17 3.90
CA VAL A 84 0.71 -13.49 3.27
C VAL A 84 1.36 -14.46 4.24
N GLY A 85 0.62 -15.46 4.71
CA GLY A 85 1.11 -16.43 5.70
C GLY A 85 2.49 -16.98 5.33
N GLU A 86 3.35 -17.15 6.34
CA GLU A 86 4.73 -17.59 6.17
C GLU A 86 4.80 -18.86 5.30
N GLY A 87 5.59 -18.78 4.22
CA GLY A 87 5.81 -19.91 3.31
C GLY A 87 4.94 -19.93 2.04
N GLN A 88 3.93 -19.07 1.91
CA GLN A 88 3.21 -18.90 0.65
C GLN A 88 3.80 -17.76 -0.17
N ARG A 89 4.28 -18.04 -1.38
CA ARG A 89 4.59 -17.02 -2.42
C ARG A 89 3.31 -16.42 -3.00
N ARG A 90 2.37 -15.99 -2.16
CA ARG A 90 1.18 -15.29 -2.61
C ARG A 90 1.51 -13.80 -2.67
N ALA A 91 1.00 -13.12 -3.68
CA ALA A 91 1.05 -11.66 -3.70
C ALA A 91 0.18 -11.12 -2.55
N VAL A 92 0.54 -9.93 -2.04
CA VAL A 92 -0.31 -9.18 -1.11
C VAL A 92 -1.72 -9.11 -1.71
N PRO A 93 -2.80 -9.38 -0.95
CA PRO A 93 -4.16 -9.32 -1.46
C PRO A 93 -4.49 -7.92 -1.98
N SER A 94 -4.40 -7.71 -3.31
CA SER A 94 -4.59 -6.40 -3.94
C SER A 94 -5.95 -5.78 -3.59
N GLN A 95 -6.98 -6.60 -3.50
CA GLN A 95 -8.33 -6.19 -3.11
C GLN A 95 -8.40 -5.57 -1.71
N ARG A 96 -7.65 -6.11 -0.73
CA ARG A 96 -7.67 -5.59 0.65
C ARG A 96 -6.96 -4.24 0.73
N VAL A 97 -5.85 -4.10 0.02
CA VAL A 97 -5.10 -2.83 -0.08
C VAL A 97 -5.95 -1.75 -0.76
N MET A 98 -6.66 -2.10 -1.83
CA MET A 98 -7.60 -1.20 -2.51
C MET A 98 -8.70 -0.69 -1.57
N ILE A 99 -9.33 -1.56 -0.76
CA ILE A 99 -10.38 -1.14 0.18
C ILE A 99 -9.82 -0.16 1.23
N LEU A 100 -8.61 -0.44 1.76
CA LEU A 100 -7.95 0.45 2.70
C LEU A 100 -7.60 1.81 2.07
N GLU A 101 -7.17 1.83 0.81
CA GLU A 101 -6.89 3.05 0.06
C GLU A 101 -8.15 3.90 -0.12
N VAL A 102 -9.25 3.30 -0.57
CA VAL A 102 -10.55 3.97 -0.75
C VAL A 102 -11.06 4.56 0.57
N SER A 103 -10.77 3.89 1.69
CA SER A 103 -11.13 4.35 3.03
C SER A 103 -10.21 5.45 3.60
N GLN A 104 -9.18 5.87 2.86
CA GLN A 104 -8.16 6.83 3.28
C GLN A 104 -7.38 6.41 4.54
N TYR A 105 -6.99 5.13 4.59
CA TYR A 105 -6.27 4.54 5.73
C TYR A 105 -4.94 5.24 6.02
N LEU A 106 -4.19 5.64 4.99
CA LEU A 106 -2.91 6.32 5.14
C LEU A 106 -3.10 7.72 5.74
N GLU A 107 -3.99 8.52 5.14
CA GLU A 107 -4.15 9.94 5.44
C GLU A 107 -4.86 10.20 6.76
N ASN A 108 -5.80 9.33 7.13
CA ASN A 108 -6.64 9.54 8.30
C ASN A 108 -6.26 8.68 9.51
N TYR A 109 -5.49 7.59 9.34
CA TYR A 109 -5.16 6.69 10.44
C TYR A 109 -3.66 6.45 10.62
N LEU A 110 -2.93 6.05 9.58
CA LEU A 110 -1.52 5.68 9.72
C LEU A 110 -0.61 6.90 9.90
N TRP A 111 -0.69 7.87 9.00
CA TRP A 111 0.25 8.98 8.97
C TRP A 111 0.08 9.99 10.12
N PRO A 112 -1.16 10.40 10.50
CA PRO A 112 -1.34 11.28 11.65
C PRO A 112 -0.82 10.68 12.96
N ASN A 113 -0.84 9.35 13.08
CA ASN A 113 -0.44 8.63 14.29
C ASN A 113 0.95 7.98 14.18
N PHE A 114 1.72 8.29 13.13
CA PHE A 114 3.07 7.76 12.97
C PHE A 114 4.04 8.48 13.91
N ASP A 115 4.83 7.69 14.63
CA ASP A 115 5.98 8.13 15.42
C ASP A 115 7.19 7.22 15.09
N PRO A 116 8.30 7.77 14.59
CA PRO A 116 9.46 6.97 14.18
C PRO A 116 10.09 6.14 15.30
N GLU A 117 9.95 6.55 16.57
CA GLU A 117 10.55 5.84 17.70
C GLU A 117 9.72 4.63 18.13
N THR A 118 8.39 4.74 18.06
CA THR A 118 7.45 3.73 18.59
C THR A 118 6.75 2.89 17.52
N ALA A 119 6.78 3.32 16.25
CA ALA A 119 6.06 2.64 15.17
C ALA A 119 6.49 1.18 15.00
N THR A 120 5.52 0.27 14.99
CA THR A 120 5.74 -1.16 14.78
C THR A 120 6.14 -1.46 13.33
N PHE A 121 6.63 -2.69 13.09
CA PHE A 121 6.92 -3.16 11.74
C PHE A 121 5.67 -3.12 10.86
N GLU A 122 4.56 -3.59 11.41
CA GLU A 122 3.24 -3.65 10.78
C GLU A 122 2.78 -2.26 10.35
N HIS A 123 2.93 -1.23 11.19
CA HIS A 123 2.57 0.14 10.86
C HIS A 123 3.35 0.66 9.66
N VAL A 124 4.68 0.51 9.69
CA VAL A 124 5.55 0.97 8.60
C VAL A 124 5.25 0.20 7.32
N MET A 125 5.04 -1.11 7.40
CA MET A 125 4.74 -1.92 6.23
C MET A 125 3.36 -1.61 5.64
N SER A 126 2.33 -1.42 6.46
CA SER A 126 1.02 -0.93 6.03
C SER A 126 1.13 0.39 5.27
N MET A 127 1.94 1.34 5.75
CA MET A 127 2.17 2.60 5.03
C MET A 127 2.80 2.38 3.65
N ILE A 128 3.84 1.53 3.56
CA ILE A 128 4.50 1.20 2.29
C ILE A 128 3.51 0.59 1.30
N LEU A 129 2.67 -0.34 1.75
CA LEU A 129 1.70 -1.01 0.90
C LEU A 129 0.68 -0.04 0.31
N ILE A 130 0.15 0.90 1.11
CA ILE A 130 -0.79 1.91 0.61
C ILE A 130 -0.11 2.91 -0.32
N VAL A 131 1.14 3.33 -0.04
CA VAL A 131 1.91 4.20 -0.94
C VAL A 131 2.11 3.52 -2.29
N ASN A 132 2.51 2.24 -2.29
CA ASN A 132 2.67 1.46 -3.51
C ASN A 132 1.35 1.35 -4.29
N GLU A 133 0.22 1.15 -3.61
CA GLU A 133 -1.10 1.10 -4.25
C GLU A 133 -1.45 2.41 -4.93
N LYS A 134 -1.20 3.55 -4.27
CA LYS A 134 -1.41 4.87 -4.88
C LYS A 134 -0.59 5.04 -6.16
N PHE A 135 0.64 4.53 -6.19
CA PHE A 135 1.43 4.53 -7.44
C PHE A 135 0.83 3.61 -8.52
N ARG A 136 0.32 2.43 -8.15
CA ARG A 136 -0.32 1.50 -9.10
C ARG A 136 -1.56 2.14 -9.74
N GLU A 137 -2.33 2.90 -8.97
CA GLU A 137 -3.54 3.59 -9.42
C GLU A 137 -3.27 5.01 -9.97
N ASN A 138 -2.01 5.43 -10.09
CA ASN A 138 -1.61 6.79 -10.52
C ASN A 138 -2.21 7.93 -9.67
N VAL A 139 -2.43 7.67 -8.38
CA VAL A 139 -2.86 8.63 -7.37
C VAL A 139 -1.65 9.31 -6.73
N ALA A 140 -1.80 10.58 -6.34
CA ALA A 140 -0.72 11.34 -5.71
C ALA A 140 -0.35 10.80 -4.32
N ALA A 141 0.63 9.89 -4.27
CA ALA A 141 1.03 9.19 -3.05
C ALA A 141 1.69 10.10 -1.98
N TRP A 142 2.36 11.16 -2.42
CA TRP A 142 3.20 11.97 -1.52
C TRP A 142 2.46 13.10 -0.80
N THR A 143 1.25 13.45 -1.25
CA THR A 143 0.54 14.66 -0.80
C THR A 143 0.27 14.66 0.70
N CYS A 144 -0.06 13.50 1.29
CA CYS A 144 -0.35 13.39 2.73
C CYS A 144 0.88 13.67 3.62
N PHE A 145 2.10 13.40 3.14
CA PHE A 145 3.32 13.58 3.93
C PHE A 145 3.70 15.05 4.13
N TYR A 146 3.10 15.97 3.35
CA TYR A 146 3.32 17.40 3.50
C TYR A 146 2.80 17.97 4.82
N ASP A 147 1.83 17.30 5.46
CA ASP A 147 1.23 17.76 6.72
C ASP A 147 2.17 17.59 7.92
N ARG A 148 3.10 16.62 7.86
CA ARG A 148 4.05 16.30 8.94
C ARG A 148 5.46 16.02 8.40
N LYS A 149 6.03 16.98 7.67
CA LYS A 149 7.34 16.83 7.00
C LYS A 149 8.49 16.56 7.98
N ASP A 150 8.36 17.02 9.21
CA ASP A 150 9.33 16.85 10.30
C ASP A 150 9.60 15.38 10.61
N VAL A 151 8.57 14.53 10.58
CA VAL A 151 8.71 13.08 10.87
C VAL A 151 8.94 12.23 9.62
N PHE A 152 8.83 12.81 8.42
CA PHE A 152 9.01 12.07 7.16
C PHE A 152 10.40 11.47 7.00
N LYS A 153 11.44 12.18 7.48
CA LYS A 153 12.80 11.63 7.54
C LYS A 153 12.84 10.34 8.37
N GLY A 154 12.20 10.35 9.54
CA GLY A 154 12.11 9.19 10.42
C GLY A 154 11.38 8.02 9.76
N PHE A 155 10.31 8.29 9.01
CA PHE A 155 9.65 7.26 8.19
C PHE A 155 10.61 6.60 7.20
N LEU A 156 11.34 7.37 6.39
CA LEU A 156 12.31 6.81 5.44
C LEU A 156 13.41 6.00 6.14
N GLU A 157 13.92 6.47 7.29
CA GLU A 157 14.90 5.72 8.07
C GLU A 157 14.34 4.38 8.56
N ARG A 158 13.08 4.34 9.02
CA ARG A 158 12.39 3.08 9.38
C ARG A 158 12.27 2.14 8.19
N VAL A 159 11.85 2.65 7.03
CA VAL A 159 11.73 1.87 5.78
C VAL A 159 13.08 1.24 5.41
N LEU A 160 14.16 2.01 5.44
CA LEU A 160 15.50 1.53 5.10
C LEU A 160 16.01 0.45 6.08
N ARG A 161 15.58 0.51 7.35
CA ARG A 161 15.96 -0.46 8.38
C ARG A 161 15.15 -1.77 8.33
N LEU A 162 14.05 -1.85 7.58
CA LEU A 162 13.24 -3.08 7.48
C LEU A 162 14.06 -4.31 7.01
N LYS A 163 15.09 -4.09 6.18
CA LYS A 163 15.94 -5.15 5.64
C LYS A 163 16.81 -5.84 6.70
N SER A 164 17.04 -5.25 7.88
CA SER A 164 17.91 -5.84 8.91
C SER A 164 17.22 -6.93 9.74
N VAL A 165 15.89 -7.03 9.72
CA VAL A 165 15.14 -7.98 10.56
C VAL A 165 14.85 -9.31 9.86
N GLY A 166 14.93 -9.37 8.52
CA GLY A 166 14.58 -10.55 7.72
C GLY A 166 15.69 -11.59 7.45
N ARG A 167 16.86 -11.49 8.10
CA ARG A 167 18.00 -12.43 7.90
C ARG A 167 18.69 -12.89 9.18
N GLY A 168 18.03 -12.76 10.33
CA GLY A 168 18.58 -13.20 11.62
C GLY A 168 17.62 -14.14 12.34
N GLY A 169 17.54 -15.39 11.89
CA GLY A 169 16.77 -16.43 12.56
C GLY A 169 17.36 -17.80 12.26
N TYR A 170 18.28 -18.21 13.14
CA TYR A 170 18.89 -19.54 13.37
C TYR A 170 19.45 -20.31 12.17
#